data_AF-A0A060ZP92-F1
#
_entry.id   AF-A0A060ZP92-F1
#
_cell.length_a   1.000
_cell.length_b   1.000
_cell.length_c   1.000
_cell.angle_alpha   90.00
_cell.angle_beta   90.00
_cell.angle_gamma   90.00
#
_symmetry.space_group_name_H-M   'P 1'
#
loop_
_entity.id
_entity.type
_entity.pdbx_description
1 polymer ?
#
loop_
_entity_poly.entity_id
_entity_poly.type
_entity_poly.pdbx_seq_one_letter_code
_entity_poly.pdbx_strand_id
1 'polypeptide(L)'
;MRVSRCPSSVYEVDRPSTSIFPDTRALAPYPLNYGWRDYGPRGGIWRLIESLDRHQVRASVMLNSDVAERYPQIVRAGRERNWVWAAHGKNNSILQADMSPELGPALTETFRTPELLAELGLRYVLDWANDDQPYRLNVPGMLSVPY
;
A
#
# COMPACT_ATOMS: atom_id res chain seq x y z
N MET A 1 25.40 -5.33 14.26
CA MET A 1 24.53 -4.53 13.38
C MET A 1 23.86 -3.46 14.23
N ARG A 2 24.31 -2.19 14.17
CA ARG A 2 23.70 -1.08 14.92
C ARG A 2 22.37 -0.73 14.26
N VAL A 3 21.25 -0.97 14.94
CA VAL A 3 19.93 -0.51 14.53
C VAL A 3 19.89 1.00 14.79
N SER A 4 20.19 1.80 13.77
CA SER A 4 19.90 3.24 13.79
C SER A 4 18.40 3.41 14.02
N ARG A 5 18.01 4.25 14.99
CA ARG A 5 16.61 4.56 15.31
C ARG A 5 15.92 5.05 14.03
N CYS A 6 15.08 4.20 13.45
CA CYS A 6 14.25 4.53 12.30
C CYS A 6 13.12 5.47 12.80
N PRO A 7 12.76 6.52 12.06
CA PRO A 7 11.65 7.38 12.44
C PRO A 7 10.36 6.57 12.61
N SER A 8 9.53 7.00 13.55
CA SER A 8 8.27 6.36 13.94
C SER A 8 7.37 6.05 12.74
N SER A 9 6.66 4.92 12.86
CA SER A 9 5.71 4.31 11.92
C SER A 9 5.01 5.27 10.95
N VAL A 10 4.75 4.79 9.71
CA VAL A 10 3.82 5.42 8.74
C VAL A 10 2.41 5.60 9.31
N TYR A 11 2.12 4.92 10.40
CA TYR A 11 0.83 4.94 11.05
C TYR A 11 0.80 5.96 12.19
N GLU A 12 -0.28 6.73 12.25
CA GLU A 12 -0.55 7.61 13.39
C GLU A 12 -0.76 6.76 14.63
N VAL A 13 0.11 6.97 15.63
CA VAL A 13 0.24 6.14 16.84
C VAL A 13 -1.05 6.10 17.66
N ASP A 14 -1.83 7.18 17.60
CA ASP A 14 -3.03 7.37 18.41
C ASP A 14 -4.33 7.17 17.62
N ARG A 15 -4.26 6.78 16.34
CA ARG A 15 -5.47 6.49 15.56
C ARG A 15 -5.89 5.05 15.70
N PRO A 16 -7.15 4.79 16.11
CA PRO A 16 -7.69 3.46 16.08
C PRO A 16 -7.77 2.96 14.62
N SER A 17 -7.32 1.73 14.40
CA SER A 17 -7.53 0.99 13.16
C SER A 17 -8.32 -0.28 13.47
N THR A 18 -8.71 -1.04 12.44
CA THR A 18 -9.39 -2.34 12.55
C THR A 18 -8.69 -3.19 13.60
N SER A 19 -9.39 -3.42 14.72
CA SER A 19 -8.85 -4.16 15.85
C SER A 19 -9.16 -5.63 15.68
N ILE A 20 -8.13 -6.49 15.73
CA ILE A 20 -8.33 -7.94 15.83
C ILE A 20 -8.77 -8.34 17.25
N PHE A 21 -8.43 -7.52 18.26
CA PHE A 21 -8.78 -7.73 19.67
C PHE A 21 -9.60 -6.54 20.19
N PRO A 22 -10.94 -6.64 20.23
CA PRO A 22 -11.82 -5.53 20.60
C PRO A 22 -11.47 -4.91 21.96
N ASP A 23 -11.12 -5.74 22.94
CA ASP A 23 -10.89 -5.33 24.33
C ASP A 23 -9.72 -4.36 24.52
N THR A 24 -8.71 -4.44 23.64
CA THR A 24 -7.52 -3.58 23.69
C THR A 24 -7.62 -2.34 22.81
N ARG A 25 -8.72 -2.19 22.04
CA ARG A 25 -8.89 -1.10 21.05
C ARG A 25 -8.87 0.29 21.68
N ALA A 26 -9.29 0.43 22.94
CA ALA A 26 -9.41 1.72 23.62
C ALA A 26 -8.08 2.27 24.19
N LEU A 27 -7.00 1.49 24.14
CA LEU A 27 -5.70 1.93 24.65
C LEU A 27 -5.07 2.96 23.71
N ALA A 28 -4.48 4.02 24.28
CA ALA A 28 -3.72 5.04 23.56
C ALA A 28 -2.32 5.18 24.18
N PRO A 29 -1.24 4.78 23.47
CA PRO A 29 -1.25 4.18 22.13
C PRO A 29 -1.83 2.76 22.17
N TYR A 30 -2.43 2.31 21.07
CA TYR A 30 -2.92 0.92 20.95
C TYR A 30 -1.73 0.00 20.62
N PRO A 31 -1.11 -0.71 21.58
CA PRO A 31 0.25 -1.22 21.40
C PRO A 31 0.31 -2.43 20.46
N LEU A 32 -0.74 -3.26 20.42
CA LEU A 32 -0.83 -4.35 19.45
C LEU A 32 -0.92 -3.81 18.02
N ASN A 33 -1.70 -2.75 17.84
CA ASN A 33 -1.86 -2.13 16.53
C ASN A 33 -0.65 -1.29 16.13
N TYR A 34 0.09 -0.74 17.08
CA TYR A 34 1.36 -0.12 16.75
C TYR A 34 2.40 -1.18 16.33
N GLY A 35 2.54 -2.24 17.13
CA GLY A 35 3.58 -3.25 16.96
C GLY A 35 3.55 -3.95 15.61
N TRP A 36 2.37 -4.42 15.17
CA TRP A 36 2.24 -5.14 13.90
C TRP A 36 2.56 -4.27 12.65
N ARG A 37 2.39 -2.95 12.79
CA ARG A 37 2.40 -1.93 11.73
C ARG A 37 3.80 -1.38 11.58
N ASP A 38 4.50 -1.21 12.71
CA ASP A 38 5.94 -0.94 12.73
C ASP A 38 6.75 -2.13 12.20
N TYR A 39 6.33 -3.36 12.53
CA TYR A 39 7.07 -4.56 12.13
C TYR A 39 7.20 -4.71 10.61
N GLY A 40 6.14 -4.43 9.84
CA GLY A 40 6.13 -4.53 8.37
C GLY A 40 7.33 -3.86 7.70
N PRO A 41 7.46 -2.52 7.76
CA PRO A 41 8.57 -1.78 7.16
C PRO A 41 9.91 -2.00 7.88
N ARG A 42 9.91 -2.28 9.19
CA ARG A 42 11.16 -2.43 9.95
C ARG A 42 11.84 -3.79 9.76
N GLY A 43 11.05 -4.86 9.63
CA GLY A 43 11.56 -6.23 9.65
C GLY A 43 10.87 -7.17 8.66
N GLY A 44 9.56 -7.06 8.49
CA GLY A 44 8.79 -7.97 7.63
C GLY A 44 9.24 -7.91 6.17
N ILE A 45 9.36 -6.71 5.62
CA ILE A 45 9.73 -6.48 4.22
C ILE A 45 11.08 -7.09 3.84
N TRP A 46 12.07 -7.04 4.72
CA TRP A 46 13.42 -7.56 4.44
C TRP A 46 13.42 -9.09 4.34
N ARG A 47 12.62 -9.77 5.16
CA ARG A 47 12.43 -11.22 5.06
C ARG A 47 11.69 -11.62 3.78
N LEU A 48 10.69 -10.83 3.38
CA LEU A 48 10.00 -11.03 2.10
C LEU A 48 10.96 -10.85 0.94
N ILE A 49 11.80 -9.81 0.96
CA ILE A 49 12.86 -9.60 -0.03
C ILE A 49 13.77 -10.81 -0.14
N GLU A 50 14.31 -11.32 0.98
CA GLU A 50 15.18 -12.49 0.97
C GLU A 50 14.50 -13.73 0.36
N SER A 51 13.21 -13.93 0.65
CA SER A 51 12.43 -15.03 0.08
C SER A 51 12.19 -14.86 -1.42
N LEU A 52 11.80 -13.65 -1.85
CA LEU A 52 11.56 -13.34 -3.26
C LEU A 52 12.85 -13.47 -4.09
N ASP A 53 13.97 -12.98 -3.56
CA ASP A 53 15.29 -13.07 -4.18
C ASP A 53 15.70 -14.55 -4.35
N ARG A 54 15.50 -15.37 -3.31
CA ARG A 54 15.78 -16.83 -3.36
C ARG A 54 15.02 -17.54 -4.47
N HIS A 55 13.79 -17.11 -4.75
CA HIS A 55 12.92 -17.71 -5.75
C HIS A 55 12.91 -16.94 -7.09
N GLN A 56 13.75 -15.91 -7.23
CA GLN A 56 13.84 -15.07 -8.42
C GLN A 56 12.47 -14.46 -8.84
N VAL A 57 11.63 -14.14 -7.86
CA VAL A 57 10.30 -13.57 -8.10
C VAL A 57 10.34 -12.06 -8.04
N ARG A 58 9.90 -11.41 -9.11
CA ARG A 58 9.68 -9.96 -9.16
C ARG A 58 8.35 -9.61 -8.51
N ALA A 59 8.35 -8.69 -7.54
CA ALA A 59 7.13 -8.24 -6.89
C ALA A 59 6.48 -7.04 -7.59
N SER A 60 5.16 -6.94 -7.40
CA SER A 60 4.37 -5.72 -7.57
C SER A 60 3.96 -5.22 -6.19
N VAL A 61 4.17 -3.93 -5.91
CA VAL A 61 3.96 -3.34 -4.59
C VAL A 61 2.92 -2.24 -4.66
N MET A 62 1.85 -2.41 -3.88
CA MET A 62 0.89 -1.35 -3.58
C MET A 62 1.50 -0.42 -2.52
N LEU A 63 1.93 0.77 -2.93
CA LEU A 63 2.73 1.68 -2.12
C LEU A 63 1.93 2.91 -1.70
N ASN A 64 1.75 3.09 -0.39
CA ASN A 64 1.29 4.34 0.18
C ASN A 64 2.38 5.43 0.05
N SER A 65 2.02 6.68 -0.27
CA SER A 65 3.00 7.76 -0.43
C SER A 65 3.84 8.03 0.83
N ASP A 66 3.24 7.94 2.02
CA ASP A 66 3.94 8.20 3.29
C ASP A 66 5.09 7.18 3.55
N VAL A 67 5.03 5.98 2.95
CA VAL A 67 6.11 4.98 3.02
C VAL A 67 7.34 5.46 2.25
N ALA A 68 7.14 6.11 1.10
CA ALA A 68 8.24 6.61 0.28
C ALA A 68 9.04 7.70 1.01
N GLU A 69 8.35 8.53 1.80
CA GLU A 69 8.97 9.59 2.61
C GLU A 69 9.69 9.03 3.85
N ARG A 70 9.05 8.13 4.59
CA ARG A 70 9.56 7.64 5.89
C ARG A 70 10.54 6.46 5.78
N TYR A 71 10.36 5.62 4.76
CA TYR A 71 11.17 4.42 4.54
C TYR A 71 11.74 4.36 3.11
N PRO A 72 12.47 5.39 2.65
CA PRO A 72 13.00 5.43 1.28
C PRO A 72 13.92 4.25 0.95
N GLN A 73 14.53 3.61 1.95
CA GLN A 73 15.31 2.39 1.78
C GLN A 73 14.51 1.22 1.18
N ILE A 74 13.21 1.12 1.46
CA ILE A 74 12.34 0.08 0.88
C ILE A 74 12.16 0.35 -0.62
N VAL A 75 11.91 1.61 -0.98
CA VAL A 75 11.77 2.03 -2.38
C VAL A 75 13.07 1.76 -3.16
N ARG A 76 14.23 2.10 -2.58
CA ARG A 76 15.53 1.81 -3.20
C ARG A 76 15.73 0.30 -3.42
N ALA A 77 15.46 -0.52 -2.40
CA ALA A 77 15.60 -1.97 -2.47
C ALA A 77 14.72 -2.60 -3.56
N GLY A 78 13.48 -2.12 -3.72
CA GLY A 78 12.60 -2.57 -4.80
C GLY A 78 13.04 -2.08 -6.19
N ARG A 79 13.59 -0.85 -6.30
CA ARG A 79 14.13 -0.33 -7.57
C ARG A 79 15.33 -1.14 -8.05
N GLU A 80 16.25 -1.52 -7.16
CA GLU A 80 17.39 -2.39 -7.47
C GLU A 80 16.94 -3.76 -8.00
N ARG A 81 15.75 -4.22 -7.59
CA ARG A 81 15.12 -5.49 -8.01
C ARG A 81 14.14 -5.32 -9.17
N ASN A 82 14.09 -4.14 -9.77
CA ASN A 82 13.15 -3.79 -10.83
C ASN A 82 11.68 -4.06 -10.44
N TRP A 83 11.28 -3.92 -9.19
CA TRP A 83 9.88 -4.15 -8.78
C TRP A 83 8.90 -3.19 -9.47
N VAL A 84 7.64 -3.62 -9.58
CA VAL A 84 6.54 -2.79 -10.06
C VAL A 84 5.95 -2.02 -8.88
N TRP A 85 5.66 -0.74 -9.07
CA TRP A 85 5.06 0.12 -8.05
C TRP A 85 3.66 0.54 -8.50
N ALA A 86 2.65 0.18 -7.71
CA ALA A 86 1.28 0.63 -7.85
C ALA A 86 0.99 1.65 -6.76
N ALA A 87 0.50 2.83 -7.12
CA ALA A 87 0.12 3.85 -6.14
C ALA A 87 -1.07 3.36 -5.29
N HIS A 88 -1.02 3.58 -3.98
CA HIS A 88 -2.05 3.11 -3.06
C HIS A 88 -2.42 4.18 -2.03
N GLY A 89 -2.73 5.40 -2.49
CA GLY A 89 -3.12 6.52 -1.62
C GLY A 89 -2.05 6.99 -0.64
N LYS A 90 -2.44 7.85 0.31
CA LYS A 90 -1.48 8.49 1.23
C LYS A 90 -0.99 7.56 2.34
N ASN A 91 -1.92 6.96 3.07
CA ASN A 91 -1.66 6.00 4.16
C ASN A 91 -2.91 5.16 4.44
N ASN A 92 -2.75 4.12 5.27
CA ASN A 92 -3.85 3.25 5.72
C ASN A 92 -4.27 3.57 7.18
N SER A 93 -4.15 4.83 7.60
CA SER A 93 -4.51 5.30 8.95
C SER A 93 -5.83 6.07 9.00
N ILE A 94 -6.41 6.37 7.85
CA ILE A 94 -7.72 6.99 7.70
C ILE A 94 -8.68 5.90 7.23
N LEU A 95 -9.77 5.68 7.96
CA LEU A 95 -10.80 4.75 7.52
C LEU A 95 -11.48 5.31 6.28
N GLN A 96 -11.93 4.42 5.39
CA GLN A 96 -12.56 4.84 4.14
C GLN A 96 -13.75 5.79 4.34
N ALA A 97 -14.53 5.58 5.41
CA ALA A 97 -15.66 6.43 5.77
C ALA A 97 -15.27 7.87 6.14
N ASP A 98 -14.00 8.09 6.52
CA ASP A 98 -13.49 9.36 7.03
C ASP A 98 -12.59 10.09 6.01
N MET A 99 -12.53 9.61 4.76
CA MET A 99 -11.72 10.22 3.70
C MET A 99 -12.49 11.33 2.99
N SER A 100 -11.77 12.37 2.57
CA SER A 100 -12.33 13.33 1.64
C SER A 100 -12.55 12.66 0.26
N PRO A 101 -13.53 13.12 -0.54
CA PRO A 101 -13.78 12.59 -1.88
C PRO A 101 -12.56 12.63 -2.81
N GLU A 102 -11.60 13.51 -2.53
CA GLU A 102 -10.38 13.70 -3.31
C GLU A 102 -9.30 12.64 -3.06
N LEU A 103 -9.41 11.87 -1.96
CA LEU A 103 -8.34 10.98 -1.49
C LEU A 103 -8.40 9.55 -2.01
N GLY A 104 -9.37 9.21 -2.87
CA GLY A 104 -9.77 7.85 -3.27
C GLY A 104 -8.66 6.79 -3.24
N PRO A 105 -8.56 5.98 -2.17
CA PRO A 105 -7.74 4.79 -2.10
C PRO A 105 -8.59 3.52 -1.99
N ALA A 106 -7.99 2.39 -2.33
CA ALA A 106 -8.49 1.05 -2.01
C ALA A 106 -9.94 0.77 -2.48
N LEU A 107 -10.12 0.53 -3.78
CA LEU A 107 -11.38 0.05 -4.39
C LEU A 107 -12.51 1.10 -4.50
N THR A 108 -12.27 2.36 -4.15
CA THR A 108 -13.27 3.44 -4.31
C THR A 108 -12.83 4.45 -5.37
N GLU A 109 -12.51 3.95 -6.56
CA GLU A 109 -12.31 4.82 -7.69
C GLU A 109 -13.66 5.39 -8.18
N THR A 110 -13.67 6.65 -8.61
CA THR A 110 -14.83 7.21 -9.33
C THR A 110 -14.88 6.66 -10.75
N PHE A 111 -16.04 6.70 -11.41
CA PHE A 111 -16.16 6.32 -12.84
C PHE A 111 -15.22 7.10 -13.78
N ARG A 112 -14.69 8.25 -13.36
CA ARG A 112 -13.73 9.06 -14.14
C ARG A 112 -12.28 8.66 -13.95
N THR A 113 -11.97 7.88 -12.92
CA THR A 113 -10.59 7.57 -12.54
C THR A 113 -9.84 6.85 -13.65
N PRO A 114 -10.42 5.83 -14.34
CA PRO A 114 -9.72 5.18 -15.44
C PRO A 114 -9.37 6.13 -16.60
N GLU A 115 -10.21 7.13 -16.90
CA GLU A 115 -9.92 8.14 -17.93
C GLU A 115 -8.74 9.03 -17.52
N LEU A 116 -8.75 9.54 -16.28
CA LEU A 116 -7.67 10.38 -15.74
C LEU A 116 -6.34 9.62 -15.71
N LEU A 117 -6.35 8.35 -15.32
CA LEU A 117 -5.15 7.53 -15.29
C LEU A 117 -4.61 7.28 -16.70
N ALA A 118 -5.50 7.09 -17.70
CA ALA A 118 -5.10 6.95 -19.10
C ALA A 118 -4.46 8.24 -19.64
N GLU A 119 -5.01 9.41 -19.32
CA GLU A 119 -4.43 10.73 -19.65
C GLU A 119 -3.03 10.92 -19.05
N LEU A 120 -2.79 10.38 -17.85
CA LEU A 120 -1.50 10.38 -17.19
C LEU A 120 -0.52 9.31 -17.73
N GLY A 121 -0.94 8.52 -18.72
CA GLY A 121 -0.12 7.49 -19.36
C GLY A 121 -0.02 6.17 -18.58
N LEU A 122 -0.86 5.97 -17.56
CA LEU A 122 -1.01 4.68 -16.90
C LEU A 122 -1.79 3.71 -17.80
N ARG A 123 -1.50 2.41 -17.66
CA ARG A 123 -1.97 1.38 -18.61
C ARG A 123 -2.87 0.32 -17.98
N TYR A 124 -2.94 0.28 -16.65
CA TYR A 124 -3.83 -0.64 -15.95
C TYR A 124 -4.22 -0.12 -14.58
N VAL A 125 -5.37 -0.58 -14.09
CA VAL A 125 -5.92 -0.38 -12.74
C VAL A 125 -6.07 -1.72 -12.04
N LEU A 126 -6.04 -1.71 -10.71
CA LEU A 126 -6.19 -2.91 -9.87
C LEU A 126 -7.29 -2.70 -8.81
N ASP A 127 -8.38 -2.01 -9.15
CA ASP A 127 -9.41 -1.60 -8.19
C ASP A 127 -10.69 -2.45 -8.24
N TRP A 128 -10.76 -3.47 -9.12
CA TRP A 128 -12.00 -4.21 -9.39
C TRP A 128 -11.81 -5.69 -9.08
N ALA A 129 -12.68 -6.26 -8.25
CA ALA A 129 -12.65 -7.68 -7.87
C ALA A 129 -13.77 -8.47 -8.58
N ASN A 130 -13.89 -8.32 -9.90
CA ASN A 130 -15.07 -8.74 -10.66
C ASN A 130 -14.82 -9.80 -11.73
N ASP A 131 -13.58 -10.22 -11.95
CA ASP A 131 -13.20 -11.24 -12.94
C ASP A 131 -11.91 -11.94 -12.50
N ASP A 132 -11.66 -13.14 -13.02
CA ASP A 132 -10.41 -13.90 -12.79
C ASP A 132 -9.35 -13.59 -13.85
N GLN A 133 -9.72 -12.89 -14.93
CA GLN A 133 -8.81 -12.54 -16.03
C GLN A 133 -8.71 -11.02 -16.23
N PRO A 134 -7.54 -10.50 -16.65
CA PRO A 134 -7.44 -9.11 -17.09
C PRO A 134 -8.33 -8.84 -18.31
N TYR A 135 -9.03 -7.71 -18.30
CA TYR A 135 -9.92 -7.31 -19.39
C TYR A 135 -9.76 -5.82 -19.72
N ARG A 136 -10.15 -5.45 -20.94
CA ARG A 136 -10.10 -4.05 -21.39
C ARG A 136 -11.28 -3.29 -20.80
N LEU A 137 -11.01 -2.11 -20.26
CA LEU A 137 -12.07 -1.18 -19.90
C LEU A 137 -12.63 -0.50 -21.16
N ASN A 138 -13.81 0.12 -21.02
CA ASN A 138 -14.38 1.02 -22.04
C ASN A 138 -13.61 2.35 -22.16
N VAL A 139 -12.40 2.42 -21.63
CA VAL A 139 -11.46 3.54 -21.73
C VAL A 139 -10.27 3.10 -22.59
N PRO A 140 -10.03 3.71 -23.77
CA PRO A 140 -8.95 3.32 -24.66
C PRO A 140 -7.58 3.31 -23.97
N GLY A 141 -6.83 2.22 -24.17
CA GLY A 141 -5.48 2.07 -23.60
C GLY A 141 -5.44 1.59 -22.14
N MET A 142 -6.59 1.41 -21.47
CA MET A 142 -6.66 0.98 -20.08
C MET A 142 -7.09 -0.48 -19.92
N LEU A 143 -6.40 -1.21 -19.04
CA LEU A 143 -6.72 -2.58 -18.64
C LEU A 143 -7.19 -2.61 -17.18
N SER A 144 -8.22 -3.40 -16.89
CA SER A 144 -8.47 -3.88 -15.53
C SER A 144 -7.63 -5.12 -15.29
N VAL A 145 -6.87 -5.14 -14.19
CA VAL A 145 -6.20 -6.33 -13.67
C VAL A 145 -6.82 -6.62 -12.31
N PRO A 146 -7.84 -7.48 -12.24
CA PRO A 146 -8.56 -7.73 -11.01
C PRO A 146 -7.69 -8.26 -9.86
N TYR A 147 -8.05 -7.93 -8.61
CA TYR A 147 -7.43 -8.44 -7.37
C TYR A 147 -8.48 -8.78 -6.31
#